data_AF-A0A3E1F1F7-F1
#
_entry.id   AF-A0A3E1F1F7-F1
#
_cell.length_a   1.000
_cell.length_b   1.000
_cell.length_c   1.000
_cell.angle_alpha   90.00
_cell.angle_beta   90.00
_cell.angle_gamma   90.00
#
_symmetry.space_group_name_H-M   'P 1'
#
loop_
_entity.id
_entity.type
_entity.pdbx_description
1 polymer ?
#
loop_
_entity_poly.entity_id
_entity_poly.type
_entity_poly.pdbx_seq_one_letter_code
_entity_poly.pdbx_strand_id
1 'polypeptide(L)'
;MKITYLALICLGFLVACNSSQNTEEISSDSKDAVVISSEIEVGKELETEKDSLPSIENNRLKVNDEMMPFIKEGQLLVTSFEKTGDEDYLNLANELAEQNSKLISSCTMSGGDHDVLHEWLAPHLKLTKDLQNAENIEIANNIVDSLVASYHTFDQNFR
;
A
#
# COMPACT_ATOMS: atom_id res chain seq x y z
N MET A 1 19.07 -3.47 51.20
CA MET A 1 17.83 -2.92 51.80
C MET A 1 16.73 -3.06 50.76
N LYS A 2 15.66 -3.78 51.09
CA LYS A 2 14.55 -4.10 50.17
C LYS A 2 13.41 -3.12 50.45
N ILE A 3 12.95 -2.40 49.45
CA ILE A 3 11.81 -1.48 49.56
C ILE A 3 10.67 -2.06 48.74
N THR A 4 9.66 -2.59 49.42
CA THR A 4 8.42 -3.08 48.85
C THR A 4 7.46 -1.91 48.69
N TYR A 5 7.03 -1.63 47.45
CA TYR A 5 5.90 -0.74 47.18
C TYR A 5 4.70 -1.58 46.73
N LEU A 6 3.76 -1.70 47.65
CA LEU A 6 2.40 -2.17 47.42
C LEU A 6 1.55 -0.95 47.07
N ALA A 7 1.19 -0.79 45.80
CA ALA A 7 0.19 0.18 45.37
C ALA A 7 -0.93 -0.57 44.65
N LEU A 8 -2.05 -0.66 45.35
CA LEU A 8 -3.30 -1.29 44.97
C LEU A 8 -4.26 -0.16 44.61
N ILE A 9 -4.53 0.09 43.33
CA ILE A 9 -5.67 0.89 42.87
C ILE A 9 -6.29 0.18 41.65
N CYS A 10 -7.50 -0.32 41.87
CA CYS A 10 -8.43 -0.80 40.86
C CYS A 10 -8.72 0.29 39.82
N LEU A 11 -8.93 -0.11 38.56
CA LEU A 11 -10.03 0.44 37.77
C LEU A 11 -10.44 -0.58 36.71
N GLY A 12 -11.62 -1.17 36.89
CA GLY A 12 -12.33 -1.83 35.82
C GLY A 12 -13.02 -0.78 34.95
N PHE A 13 -13.04 -1.02 33.65
CA PHE A 13 -14.15 -0.60 32.79
C PHE A 13 -14.47 -1.79 31.88
N LEU A 14 -15.61 -2.40 32.16
CA LEU A 14 -16.25 -3.39 31.32
C LEU A 14 -16.88 -2.65 30.13
N VAL A 15 -16.63 -3.20 28.95
CA VAL A 15 -17.24 -2.84 27.67
C VAL A 15 -18.76 -3.11 27.71
N ALA A 16 -19.55 -2.16 27.22
CA ALA A 16 -20.89 -2.43 26.70
C ALA A 16 -21.23 -1.46 25.55
N CYS A 17 -21.49 -2.03 24.37
CA CYS A 17 -22.00 -1.35 23.18
C CYS A 17 -23.49 -1.00 23.34
N ASN A 18 -23.94 0.13 22.79
CA ASN A 18 -25.21 0.20 22.06
C ASN A 18 -25.30 1.50 21.23
N SER A 19 -25.52 1.40 19.92
CA SER A 19 -26.10 2.48 19.13
C SER A 19 -27.06 1.90 18.09
N SER A 20 -28.32 2.20 18.38
CA SER A 20 -29.55 2.33 17.59
C SER A 20 -29.66 1.82 16.15
N GLN A 21 -30.82 1.18 15.98
CA GLN A 21 -31.63 0.96 14.78
C GLN A 21 -31.83 2.22 13.89
N ASN A 22 -31.80 2.02 12.57
CA ASN A 22 -32.92 2.24 11.63
C ASN A 22 -32.48 1.74 10.24
N THR A 23 -33.12 0.68 9.70
CA THR A 23 -34.21 0.75 8.71
C THR A 23 -33.76 1.35 7.38
N GLU A 24 -33.64 0.52 6.35
CA GLU A 24 -34.55 0.54 5.19
C GLU A 24 -34.34 -0.71 4.34
N GLU A 25 -35.40 -1.51 4.22
CA GLU A 25 -35.60 -2.45 3.13
C GLU A 25 -35.98 -1.65 1.88
N ILE A 26 -35.49 -2.04 0.71
CA ILE A 26 -36.32 -2.07 -0.51
C ILE A 26 -35.83 -3.24 -1.36
N SER A 27 -36.79 -4.11 -1.63
CA SER A 27 -36.77 -5.33 -2.39
C SER A 27 -36.71 -5.10 -3.90
N SER A 28 -36.10 -6.09 -4.54
CA SER A 28 -36.11 -6.42 -5.96
C SER A 28 -37.52 -6.80 -6.48
N ASP A 29 -37.66 -6.74 -7.81
CA ASP A 29 -38.70 -7.33 -8.71
C ASP A 29 -39.82 -6.34 -9.14
N SER A 30 -40.27 -6.14 -10.40
CA SER A 30 -39.91 -6.60 -11.76
C SER A 30 -40.89 -5.97 -12.78
N LYS A 31 -40.54 -6.09 -14.08
CA LYS A 31 -41.38 -6.02 -15.31
C LYS A 31 -41.86 -4.65 -15.81
N ASP A 32 -41.37 -4.27 -16.98
CA ASP A 32 -42.19 -4.34 -18.21
C ASP A 32 -41.30 -4.37 -19.48
N ALA A 33 -41.78 -5.09 -20.49
CA ALA A 33 -41.11 -5.40 -21.75
C ALA A 33 -41.70 -4.58 -22.93
N VAL A 34 -41.20 -4.83 -24.16
CA VAL A 34 -41.72 -4.47 -25.52
C VAL A 34 -41.06 -3.19 -26.08
N VAL A 35 -40.47 -3.05 -27.30
CA VAL A 35 -40.39 -3.81 -28.58
C VAL A 35 -39.19 -3.25 -29.40
N ILE A 36 -38.25 -4.09 -29.90
CA ILE A 36 -38.04 -4.61 -31.28
C ILE A 36 -37.73 -3.60 -32.41
N SER A 37 -36.68 -3.97 -33.17
CA SER A 37 -36.24 -3.57 -34.53
C SER A 37 -35.43 -2.28 -34.66
N SER A 38 -34.42 -2.16 -35.53
CA SER A 38 -33.56 -3.07 -36.31
C SER A 38 -32.71 -2.11 -37.15
N GLU A 39 -31.37 -2.22 -37.13
CA GLU A 39 -30.59 -1.97 -38.35
C GLU A 39 -29.18 -2.55 -38.20
N ILE A 40 -28.93 -3.59 -38.98
CA ILE A 40 -27.62 -4.12 -39.32
C ILE A 40 -27.28 -3.48 -40.66
N GLU A 41 -26.24 -2.67 -40.73
CA GLU A 41 -25.53 -2.42 -41.99
C GLU A 41 -24.18 -3.12 -41.97
N VAL A 42 -24.06 -4.06 -42.91
CA VAL A 42 -22.85 -4.78 -43.28
C VAL A 42 -22.03 -3.90 -44.21
N GLY A 43 -20.72 -3.82 -43.96
CA GLY A 43 -19.73 -3.80 -45.03
C GLY A 43 -18.76 -2.64 -45.03
N LYS A 44 -17.56 -2.86 -44.49
CA LYS A 44 -16.33 -2.61 -45.26
C LYS A 44 -15.19 -3.51 -44.78
N GLU A 45 -14.71 -4.35 -45.69
CA GLU A 45 -13.51 -5.16 -45.57
C GLU A 45 -12.25 -4.29 -45.40
N LEU A 46 -11.40 -4.76 -44.49
CA LEU A 46 -9.96 -4.94 -44.64
C LEU A 46 -9.11 -3.68 -44.93
N GLU A 47 -8.57 -3.10 -43.86
CA GLU A 47 -7.14 -2.78 -43.86
C GLU A 47 -6.48 -3.46 -42.67
N THR A 48 -5.50 -4.30 -43.00
CA THR A 48 -4.63 -5.00 -42.07
C THR A 48 -3.74 -3.98 -41.38
N GLU A 49 -4.20 -3.45 -40.25
CA GLU A 49 -3.30 -2.93 -39.25
C GLU A 49 -3.12 -4.05 -38.23
N LYS A 50 -1.92 -4.63 -38.24
CA LYS A 50 -1.41 -5.44 -37.13
C LYS A 50 -1.24 -4.47 -35.97
N ASP A 51 -2.37 -4.04 -35.40
CA ASP A 51 -2.39 -3.19 -34.25
C ASP A 51 -1.78 -4.01 -33.15
N SER A 52 -0.65 -3.51 -32.69
CA SER A 52 0.17 -4.20 -31.72
C SER A 52 -0.72 -4.40 -30.50
N LEU A 53 -0.99 -5.66 -30.14
CA LEU A 53 -1.66 -6.01 -28.90
C LEU A 53 -1.09 -5.09 -27.81
N PRO A 54 -1.92 -4.29 -27.11
CA PRO A 54 -1.42 -3.46 -26.04
C PRO A 54 -0.72 -4.40 -25.06
N SER A 55 0.60 -4.21 -24.92
CA SER A 55 1.41 -5.08 -24.06
C SER A 55 0.79 -5.05 -22.68
N ILE A 56 0.35 -6.21 -22.19
CA ILE A 56 -0.22 -6.40 -20.85
C ILE A 56 0.76 -5.93 -19.76
N GLU A 57 2.04 -5.70 -20.10
CA GLU A 57 3.04 -5.06 -19.26
C GLU A 57 2.76 -3.60 -18.86
N ASN A 58 1.88 -2.87 -19.56
CA ASN A 58 1.77 -1.41 -19.40
C ASN A 58 0.67 -0.95 -18.43
N ASN A 59 0.14 -1.84 -17.59
CA ASN A 59 -0.95 -1.54 -16.65
C ASN A 59 -0.45 -1.07 -15.26
N ARG A 60 0.84 -0.77 -15.12
CA ARG A 60 1.44 -0.21 -13.89
C ARG A 60 1.15 1.30 -13.80
N LEU A 61 0.75 1.74 -12.61
CA LEU A 61 0.45 3.13 -12.29
C LEU A 61 1.73 3.98 -12.37
N LYS A 62 1.63 5.17 -12.94
CA LYS A 62 2.80 6.04 -13.09
C LYS A 62 3.01 6.85 -11.81
N VAL A 63 4.19 6.74 -11.21
CA VAL A 63 4.61 7.62 -10.12
C VAL A 63 5.37 8.80 -10.70
N ASN A 64 5.34 9.95 -10.03
CA ASN A 64 6.07 11.13 -10.50
C ASN A 64 7.59 10.88 -10.44
N ASP A 65 8.28 11.33 -11.49
CA ASP A 65 9.73 11.10 -11.65
C ASP A 65 10.54 11.67 -10.47
N GLU A 66 10.02 12.70 -9.80
CA GLU A 66 10.61 13.36 -8.62
C GLU A 66 10.65 12.44 -7.39
N MET A 67 9.72 11.49 -7.28
CA MET A 67 9.60 10.60 -6.12
C MET A 67 10.47 9.35 -6.27
N MET A 68 10.68 8.90 -7.51
CA MET A 68 11.35 7.65 -7.85
C MET A 68 12.77 7.49 -7.27
N PRO A 69 13.61 8.54 -7.19
CA PRO A 69 14.92 8.42 -6.56
C PRO A 69 14.84 7.95 -5.10
N PHE A 70 13.87 8.43 -4.33
CA PHE A 70 13.73 8.10 -2.92
C PHE A 70 13.19 6.68 -2.70
N ILE A 71 12.31 6.23 -3.59
CA ILE A 71 11.84 4.83 -3.62
C ILE A 71 13.00 3.89 -3.90
N LYS A 72 13.79 4.19 -4.95
CA LYS A 72 14.94 3.36 -5.33
C LYS A 72 16.02 3.32 -4.27
N GLU A 73 16.32 4.46 -3.65
CA GLU A 73 17.27 4.52 -2.55
C GLU A 73 16.79 3.68 -1.37
N GLY A 74 15.53 3.82 -0.96
CA GLY A 74 14.96 2.99 0.10
C GLY A 74 15.01 1.49 -0.22
N GLN A 75 14.72 1.10 -1.45
CA GLN A 75 14.84 -0.30 -1.89
C GLN A 75 16.28 -0.80 -1.84
N LEU A 76 17.26 0.02 -2.27
CA LEU A 76 18.67 -0.30 -2.20
C LEU A 76 19.15 -0.48 -0.77
N LEU A 77 18.72 0.38 0.16
CA LEU A 77 19.06 0.27 1.58
C LEU A 77 18.61 -1.09 2.17
N VAL A 78 17.35 -1.47 1.96
CA VAL A 78 16.80 -2.73 2.48
C VAL A 78 17.49 -3.94 1.84
N THR A 79 17.63 -3.96 0.52
CA THR A 79 18.26 -5.08 -0.18
C THR A 79 19.76 -5.19 0.11
N SER A 80 20.44 -4.07 0.34
CA SER A 80 21.84 -4.07 0.78
C SER A 80 21.97 -4.65 2.18
N PHE A 81 21.14 -4.20 3.13
CA PHE A 81 21.15 -4.71 4.51
C PHE A 81 20.99 -6.24 4.55
N GLU A 82 20.02 -6.77 3.80
CA GLU A 82 19.79 -8.22 3.68
C GLU A 82 21.01 -8.94 3.08
N LYS A 83 21.58 -8.39 1.99
CA LYS A 83 22.70 -9.01 1.28
C LYS A 83 24.01 -8.99 2.06
N THR A 84 24.27 -7.92 2.82
CA THR A 84 25.50 -7.79 3.60
C THR A 84 25.42 -8.50 4.94
N GLY A 85 24.22 -8.83 5.42
CA GLY A 85 24.00 -9.34 6.77
C GLY A 85 24.39 -8.31 7.82
N ASP A 86 24.06 -7.04 7.57
CA ASP A 86 24.25 -5.98 8.55
C ASP A 86 23.30 -6.20 9.74
N GLU A 87 23.67 -5.72 10.92
CA GLU A 87 22.89 -5.82 12.15
C GLU A 87 22.45 -4.46 12.69
N ASP A 88 22.91 -3.33 12.12
CA ASP A 88 22.49 -1.98 12.53
C ASP A 88 21.12 -1.59 11.93
N TYR A 89 20.09 -2.31 12.34
CA TYR A 89 18.72 -2.09 11.88
C TYR A 89 18.17 -0.72 12.30
N LEU A 90 18.72 -0.09 13.34
CA LEU A 90 18.31 1.25 13.77
C LEU A 90 18.83 2.31 12.79
N ASN A 91 20.05 2.17 12.28
CA ASN A 91 20.56 3.03 11.22
C ASN A 91 19.70 2.87 9.95
N LEU A 92 19.45 1.62 9.51
CA LEU A 92 18.56 1.35 8.38
C LEU A 92 17.19 2.02 8.56
N ALA A 93 16.57 1.90 9.73
CA ALA A 93 15.26 2.47 10.01
C ALA A 93 15.24 4.01 9.91
N ASN A 94 16.33 4.67 10.33
CA ASN A 94 16.46 6.12 10.23
C ASN A 94 16.65 6.57 8.78
N GLU A 95 17.49 5.87 8.01
CA GLU A 95 17.71 6.16 6.59
C GLU A 95 16.41 5.95 5.78
N LEU A 96 15.66 4.87 6.06
CA LEU A 96 14.35 4.65 5.45
C LEU A 96 13.34 5.73 5.82
N ALA A 97 13.30 6.15 7.08
CA ALA A 97 12.43 7.24 7.50
C ALA A 97 12.76 8.56 6.76
N GLU A 98 14.05 8.82 6.53
CA GLU A 98 14.50 9.96 5.74
C GLU A 98 14.04 9.85 4.27
N GLN A 99 14.23 8.69 3.63
CA GLN A 99 13.77 8.49 2.24
C GLN A 99 12.25 8.61 2.14
N ASN A 100 11.50 8.05 3.09
CA ASN A 100 10.05 8.18 3.16
C ASN A 100 9.60 9.64 3.30
N SER A 101 10.30 10.44 4.12
CA SER A 101 10.01 11.87 4.25
C SER A 101 10.26 12.63 2.95
N LYS A 102 11.36 12.31 2.25
CA LYS A 102 11.68 12.89 0.93
C LYS A 102 10.69 12.46 -0.15
N LEU A 103 10.26 11.21 -0.15
CA LEU A 103 9.20 10.68 -1.03
C LEU A 103 7.90 11.47 -0.84
N ILE A 104 7.44 11.61 0.40
CA ILE A 104 6.18 12.31 0.70
C ILE A 104 6.28 13.79 0.30
N SER A 105 7.40 14.45 0.62
CA SER A 105 7.59 15.87 0.31
C SER A 105 7.82 16.18 -1.17
N SER A 106 8.20 15.19 -1.97
CA SER A 106 8.33 15.30 -3.44
C SER A 106 7.06 14.91 -4.19
N CYS A 107 5.99 14.51 -3.49
CA CYS A 107 4.74 14.13 -4.13
C CYS A 107 4.04 15.35 -4.74
N THR A 108 3.96 15.39 -6.07
CA THR A 108 3.24 16.40 -6.84
C THR A 108 2.03 15.84 -7.59
N MET A 109 1.73 14.54 -7.43
CA MET A 109 0.60 13.85 -8.09
C MET A 109 -0.71 13.99 -7.32
N SER A 110 -1.83 13.79 -8.02
CA SER A 110 -3.18 13.82 -7.46
C SER A 110 -4.11 12.89 -8.25
N GLY A 111 -5.22 12.46 -7.67
CA GLY A 111 -6.22 11.60 -8.33
C GLY A 111 -6.05 10.12 -7.99
N GLY A 112 -6.68 9.22 -8.76
CA GLY A 112 -6.74 7.80 -8.43
C GLY A 112 -5.37 7.13 -8.23
N ASP A 113 -4.38 7.44 -9.08
CA ASP A 113 -3.02 6.89 -8.94
C ASP A 113 -2.35 7.33 -7.63
N HIS A 114 -2.64 8.56 -7.16
CA HIS A 114 -2.17 9.07 -5.87
C HIS A 114 -2.81 8.32 -4.71
N ASP A 115 -4.12 8.05 -4.79
CA ASP A 115 -4.84 7.32 -3.74
C ASP A 115 -4.32 5.88 -3.62
N VAL A 116 -4.08 5.19 -4.75
CA VAL A 116 -3.49 3.84 -4.75
C VAL A 116 -2.05 3.86 -4.24
N LEU A 117 -1.26 4.89 -4.56
CA LEU A 117 0.07 5.05 -3.97
C LEU A 117 0.00 5.21 -2.45
N HIS A 118 -1.00 5.93 -1.94
CA HIS A 118 -1.26 6.06 -0.50
C HIS A 118 -1.63 4.73 0.16
N GLU A 119 -2.41 3.89 -0.51
CA GLU A 119 -2.75 2.54 -0.02
C GLU A 119 -1.52 1.65 0.15
N TRP A 120 -0.54 1.75 -0.76
CA TRP A 120 0.76 1.08 -0.61
C TRP A 120 1.63 1.74 0.47
N LEU A 121 1.69 3.06 0.48
CA LEU A 121 2.63 3.81 1.32
C LEU A 121 2.27 3.70 2.80
N ALA A 122 0.99 3.72 3.18
CA ALA A 122 0.57 3.64 4.58
C ALA A 122 1.12 2.41 5.34
N PRO A 123 0.94 1.16 4.87
CA PRO A 123 1.55 0.01 5.52
C PRO A 123 3.08 0.01 5.41
N HIS A 124 3.66 0.55 4.32
CA HIS A 124 5.11 0.68 4.18
C HIS A 124 5.72 1.58 5.27
N LEU A 125 5.11 2.73 5.55
CA LEU A 125 5.52 3.64 6.62
C LEU A 125 5.40 2.99 8.00
N LYS A 126 4.36 2.17 8.19
CA LYS A 126 4.22 1.39 9.43
C LYS A 126 5.37 0.41 9.61
N LEU A 127 5.77 -0.33 8.58
CA LEU A 127 6.93 -1.23 8.64
C LEU A 127 8.21 -0.49 9.03
N THR A 128 8.44 0.69 8.45
CA THR A 128 9.59 1.53 8.83
C THR A 128 9.51 1.94 10.29
N LYS A 129 8.32 2.31 10.78
CA LYS A 129 8.12 2.66 12.19
C LYS A 129 8.29 1.47 13.12
N ASP A 130 7.81 0.29 12.73
CA ASP A 130 8.00 -0.94 13.48
C ASP A 130 9.49 -1.29 13.57
N LEU A 131 10.26 -1.11 12.49
CA LEU A 131 11.71 -1.34 12.47
C LEU A 131 12.45 -0.44 13.47
N GLN A 132 12.06 0.85 13.56
CA GLN A 132 12.61 1.78 14.56
C GLN A 132 12.36 1.33 16.01
N ASN A 133 11.30 0.56 16.24
CA ASN A 133 10.91 0.11 17.56
C ASN A 133 11.22 -1.39 17.79
N ALA A 134 11.92 -2.05 16.86
CA ALA A 134 12.24 -3.46 16.99
C ALA A 134 13.12 -3.70 18.22
N GLU A 135 12.82 -4.76 18.98
CA GLU A 135 13.52 -5.03 20.25
C GLU A 135 14.89 -5.68 20.05
N ASN A 136 15.09 -6.36 18.92
CA ASN A 136 16.29 -7.12 18.60
C ASN A 136 16.38 -7.40 17.08
N ILE A 137 17.55 -7.91 16.66
CA ILE A 137 17.86 -8.20 15.26
C ILE A 137 16.95 -9.27 14.63
N GLU A 138 16.47 -10.25 15.41
CA GLU A 138 15.58 -11.30 14.89
C GLU A 138 14.22 -10.71 14.49
N ILE A 139 13.64 -9.86 15.34
CA ILE A 139 12.41 -9.12 15.01
C ILE A 139 12.66 -8.15 13.85
N ALA A 140 13.79 -7.44 13.87
CA ALA A 140 14.16 -6.52 12.80
C ALA A 140 14.26 -7.22 11.44
N ASN A 141 14.89 -8.39 11.35
CA ASN A 141 15.00 -9.14 10.11
C ASN A 141 13.64 -9.54 9.53
N ASN A 142 12.69 -9.97 10.36
CA ASN A 142 11.32 -10.24 9.90
C ASN A 142 10.62 -8.99 9.33
N ILE A 143 10.90 -7.82 9.90
CA ILE A 143 10.38 -6.53 9.40
C ILE A 143 11.08 -6.14 8.10
N VAL A 144 12.39 -6.36 7.99
CA VAL A 144 13.19 -6.15 6.76
C VAL A 144 12.64 -7.02 5.62
N ASP A 145 12.34 -8.30 5.85
CA ASP A 145 11.71 -9.17 4.85
C ASP A 145 10.37 -8.60 4.36
N SER A 146 9.59 -8.04 5.28
CA SER A 146 8.31 -7.39 4.96
C SER A 146 8.51 -6.10 4.16
N LEU A 147 9.59 -5.34 4.43
CA LEU A 147 9.97 -4.16 3.65
C LEU A 147 10.41 -4.55 2.23
N VAL A 148 11.19 -5.63 2.07
CA VAL A 148 11.56 -6.18 0.75
C VAL A 148 10.30 -6.54 -0.03
N ALA A 149 9.36 -7.27 0.59
CA ALA A 149 8.10 -7.64 -0.03
C ALA A 149 7.24 -6.40 -0.40
N SER A 150 7.27 -5.35 0.42
CA SER A 150 6.60 -4.09 0.14
C SER A 150 7.17 -3.39 -1.09
N TYR A 151 8.49 -3.34 -1.25
CA TYR A 151 9.13 -2.80 -2.46
C TYR A 151 8.86 -3.67 -3.70
N HIS A 152 8.83 -4.99 -3.56
CA HIS A 152 8.43 -5.86 -4.66
C HIS A 152 6.97 -5.60 -5.08
N THR A 153 6.06 -5.37 -4.12
CA THR A 153 4.68 -4.96 -4.41
C THR A 153 4.66 -3.62 -5.14
N PHE A 154 5.52 -2.67 -4.76
CA PHE A 154 5.67 -1.41 -5.49
C PHE A 154 6.06 -1.67 -6.94
N ASP A 155 7.12 -2.43 -7.18
CA ASP A 155 7.62 -2.74 -8.53
C ASP A 155 6.59 -3.46 -9.41
N GLN A 156 5.71 -4.27 -8.82
CA GLN A 156 4.64 -4.93 -9.55
C GLN A 156 3.51 -3.99 -9.98
N ASN A 157 3.23 -2.95 -9.22
CA ASN A 157 2.04 -2.10 -9.40
C ASN A 157 2.35 -0.71 -9.97
N PHE A 158 3.55 -0.19 -9.75
CA PHE A 158 3.93 1.18 -10.08
C PHE A 158 5.18 1.21 -10.93
N ARG A 159 5.30 2.17 -11.84
CA ARG A 159 6.47 2.39 -12.71
C ARG A 159 7.03 3.79 -12.58
#